data_AF-A0A914GLV1-F1
#
_entry.id   AF-A0A914GLV1-F1
#
_cell.length_a   1.000
_cell.length_b   1.000
_cell.length_c   1.000
_cell.angle_alpha   90.00
_cell.angle_beta   90.00
_cell.angle_gamma   90.00
#
_symmetry.space_group_name_H-M   'P 1'
#
loop_
_entity.id
_entity.type
_entity.pdbx_description
1 polymer ?
#
loop_
_entity_poly.entity_id
_entity_poly.type
_entity_poly.pdbx_seq_one_letter_code
_entity_poly.pdbx_strand_id
1 'polypeptide(L)'
;MGYIFAILVALAIFGSNQCQAQNNCPVAQNSSCDMSTLACCDKNFRSSLNITNQCENSGTFADPFCYRRIIETMYAGGGIQGLMSVCSAFNLFKDCLGDMIVDCMTYPYYIVLGYPRDLAFRTQVLYAQLQFSCGAGMDSFIYNENCLPSTWQASIPKLESCRDEFVLSEPNDRCYAMTNFLDCVQLPFQQSCTLESSWWMCEYTRVTAQIFYPECRGKCLINNVNFQQGALN
;
A
#
# COMPACT_ATOMS: atom_id res chain seq x y z
N MET A 1 31.86 2.53 -64.77
CA MET A 1 30.57 1.84 -64.59
C MET A 1 30.68 1.06 -63.27
N GLY A 2 30.24 1.51 -62.11
CA GLY A 2 29.11 2.36 -61.77
C GLY A 2 28.01 1.53 -61.09
N TYR A 3 28.32 0.81 -60.01
CA TYR A 3 27.31 0.10 -59.20
C TYR A 3 27.30 0.67 -57.79
N ILE A 4 26.27 1.48 -57.53
CA ILE A 4 25.92 2.03 -56.23
C ILE A 4 25.24 0.91 -55.44
N PHE A 5 25.87 0.48 -54.34
CA PHE A 5 25.21 -0.30 -53.30
C PHE A 5 24.32 0.64 -52.48
N ALA A 6 23.01 0.59 -52.70
CA ALA A 6 22.04 1.21 -51.83
C ALA A 6 21.83 0.31 -50.59
N ILE A 7 22.49 0.64 -49.48
CA ILE A 7 22.18 0.08 -48.17
C ILE A 7 20.96 0.82 -47.63
N LEU A 8 19.79 0.17 -47.71
CA LEU A 8 18.60 0.58 -46.98
C LEU A 8 18.83 0.31 -45.49
N VAL A 9 19.26 1.34 -44.77
CA VAL A 9 19.21 1.36 -43.30
C VAL A 9 17.74 1.55 -42.91
N ALA A 10 17.05 0.45 -42.62
CA ALA A 10 15.78 0.49 -41.93
C ALA A 10 16.04 0.91 -40.48
N LEU A 11 15.92 2.21 -40.22
CA LEU A 11 15.74 2.75 -38.88
C LEU A 11 14.44 2.18 -38.32
N ALA A 12 14.55 1.08 -37.58
CA ALA A 12 13.50 0.62 -36.69
C ALA A 12 13.35 1.70 -35.60
N ILE A 13 12.35 2.55 -35.79
CA ILE A 13 11.81 3.44 -34.78
C ILE A 13 11.48 2.53 -33.58
N PHE A 14 12.21 2.69 -32.48
CA PHE A 14 11.80 2.16 -31.19
C PHE A 14 10.52 2.90 -30.80
N GLY A 15 9.40 2.39 -31.30
CA GLY A 15 8.08 2.76 -30.85
C GLY A 15 7.98 2.41 -29.38
N SER A 16 8.02 3.44 -28.54
CA SER A 16 7.57 3.42 -27.16
C SER A 16 6.12 2.98 -27.13
N ASN A 17 5.87 1.69 -27.01
CA ASN A 17 4.56 1.12 -26.74
C ASN A 17 4.80 -0.31 -26.31
N GLN A 18 4.82 -0.59 -25.00
CA GLN A 18 4.14 -1.72 -24.34
C GLN A 18 4.22 -1.54 -22.82
N CYS A 19 3.51 -0.54 -22.28
CA CYS A 19 2.78 -0.73 -21.02
C CYS A 19 1.35 -1.13 -21.42
N GLN A 20 1.17 -2.36 -21.91
CA GLN A 20 -0.16 -2.90 -22.16
C GLN A 20 -0.77 -3.31 -20.81
N ALA A 21 -1.32 -2.34 -20.07
CA ALA A 21 -2.38 -2.68 -19.14
C ALA A 21 -3.56 -3.21 -19.98
N GLN A 22 -4.09 -4.37 -19.57
CA GLN A 22 -5.26 -5.01 -20.17
C GLN A 22 -6.49 -4.11 -20.01
N ASN A 23 -6.66 -3.12 -20.90
CA ASN A 23 -7.57 -1.99 -20.68
C ASN A 23 -8.65 -1.91 -21.78
N ASN A 24 -9.85 -2.35 -21.43
CA ASN A 24 -11.09 -1.77 -21.96
C ASN A 24 -11.81 -0.98 -20.86
N CYS A 25 -11.07 -0.38 -19.91
CA CYS A 25 -11.69 0.49 -18.92
C CYS A 25 -12.12 1.81 -19.57
N PRO A 26 -13.27 2.38 -19.18
CA PRO A 26 -13.69 3.69 -19.65
C PRO A 26 -12.59 4.74 -19.42
N VAL A 27 -12.41 5.65 -20.36
CA VAL A 27 -11.43 6.74 -20.23
C VAL A 27 -12.06 7.87 -19.42
N ALA A 28 -11.34 8.32 -18.38
CA ALA A 28 -11.63 9.51 -17.61
C ALA A 28 -11.99 10.70 -18.51
N GLN A 29 -13.16 11.31 -18.30
CA GLN A 29 -13.59 12.50 -19.07
C GLN A 29 -13.22 13.82 -18.37
N ASN A 30 -12.93 13.77 -17.07
CA ASN A 30 -12.53 14.89 -16.23
C ASN A 30 -11.73 14.37 -15.02
N SER A 31 -11.30 15.27 -14.14
CA SER A 31 -10.57 14.91 -12.91
C SER A 31 -11.47 14.35 -11.80
N SER A 32 -12.79 14.35 -11.97
CA SER A 32 -13.73 13.84 -10.97
C SER A 32 -13.85 12.34 -11.03
N CYS A 33 -13.94 11.69 -9.87
CA CYS A 33 -14.04 10.24 -9.83
C CYS A 33 -15.38 9.73 -10.42
N ASP A 34 -15.26 8.75 -11.32
CA ASP A 34 -16.33 8.03 -11.99
C ASP A 34 -16.27 6.57 -11.55
N MET A 35 -17.40 6.08 -11.02
CA MET A 35 -17.47 4.77 -10.41
C MET A 35 -17.28 3.64 -11.41
N SER A 36 -17.67 3.82 -12.68
CA SER A 36 -17.54 2.78 -13.71
C SER A 36 -16.07 2.55 -14.08
N THR A 37 -15.31 3.63 -14.21
CA THR A 37 -13.86 3.62 -14.44
C THR A 37 -13.15 3.02 -13.22
N LEU A 38 -13.48 3.51 -12.02
CA LEU A 38 -12.90 3.03 -10.77
C LEU A 38 -13.12 1.52 -10.56
N ALA A 39 -14.33 1.03 -10.81
CA ALA A 39 -14.67 -0.39 -10.71
C ALA A 39 -13.86 -1.25 -11.69
N CYS A 40 -13.65 -0.76 -12.91
CA CYS A 40 -12.85 -1.46 -13.90
C CYS A 40 -11.36 -1.50 -13.49
N CYS A 41 -10.81 -0.35 -13.09
CA CYS A 41 -9.42 -0.26 -12.64
C CYS A 41 -9.16 -1.15 -11.42
N ASP A 42 -10.06 -1.16 -10.43
CA ASP A 42 -9.98 -2.04 -9.25
C ASP A 42 -9.98 -3.52 -9.64
N LYS A 43 -10.88 -3.92 -10.54
CA LYS A 43 -10.95 -5.30 -11.02
C LYS A 43 -9.62 -5.71 -11.67
N ASN A 44 -9.02 -4.83 -12.47
CA ASN A 44 -7.72 -5.07 -13.10
C ASN A 44 -6.60 -5.18 -12.06
N PHE A 45 -6.56 -4.27 -11.07
CA PHE A 45 -5.64 -4.32 -9.94
C PHE A 45 -5.70 -5.67 -9.22
N ARG A 46 -6.89 -6.08 -8.77
CA ARG A 46 -7.09 -7.36 -8.07
C ARG A 46 -6.74 -8.57 -8.93
N SER A 47 -7.03 -8.52 -10.23
CA SER A 47 -6.70 -9.60 -11.15
C SER A 47 -5.20 -9.72 -11.36
N SER A 48 -4.46 -8.62 -11.45
CA SER A 48 -3.00 -8.62 -11.60
C SER A 48 -2.26 -9.19 -10.39
N LEU A 49 -2.88 -9.13 -9.21
CA LEU A 49 -2.36 -9.72 -7.97
C LEU A 49 -2.98 -11.09 -7.65
N ASN A 50 -3.82 -11.63 -8.53
CA ASN A 50 -4.56 -12.88 -8.31
C ASN A 50 -5.45 -12.90 -7.06
N ILE A 51 -5.99 -11.75 -6.64
CA ILE A 51 -6.80 -11.58 -5.41
C ILE A 51 -8.31 -11.78 -5.67
N THR A 52 -8.75 -11.70 -6.93
CA THR A 52 -10.18 -11.64 -7.32
C THR A 52 -11.09 -12.70 -6.68
N ASN A 53 -10.58 -13.92 -6.44
CA ASN A 53 -11.34 -15.04 -5.90
C ASN A 53 -10.95 -15.43 -4.46
N GLN A 54 -10.13 -14.63 -3.78
CA GLN A 54 -9.61 -14.96 -2.44
C GLN A 54 -10.38 -14.29 -1.31
N CYS A 55 -11.28 -13.36 -1.61
CA CYS A 55 -12.06 -12.60 -0.64
C CYS A 55 -13.56 -12.78 -0.89
N GLU A 56 -14.39 -12.64 0.14
CA GLU A 56 -15.80 -13.06 0.13
C GLU A 56 -16.69 -12.25 -0.83
N ASN A 57 -16.19 -11.16 -1.41
CA ASN A 57 -16.93 -10.32 -2.35
C ASN A 57 -16.06 -9.84 -3.53
N SER A 58 -16.60 -9.95 -4.74
CA SER A 58 -15.93 -9.56 -6.01
C SER A 58 -16.26 -8.13 -6.47
N GLY A 59 -17.14 -7.44 -5.75
CA GLY A 59 -17.51 -6.05 -6.00
C GLY A 59 -16.34 -5.09 -5.79
N THR A 60 -16.45 -3.89 -6.37
CA THR A 60 -15.44 -2.83 -6.27
C THR A 60 -15.15 -2.50 -4.81
N PHE A 61 -13.91 -2.73 -4.38
CA PHE A 61 -13.46 -2.54 -2.98
C PHE A 61 -14.32 -3.23 -1.94
N ALA A 62 -14.90 -4.38 -2.27
CA ALA A 62 -15.85 -5.01 -1.36
C ALA A 62 -15.22 -5.59 -0.09
N ASP A 63 -13.90 -5.82 -0.09
CA ASP A 63 -13.18 -6.32 1.08
C ASP A 63 -11.73 -5.78 1.18
N PRO A 64 -11.54 -4.49 1.51
CA PRO A 64 -10.20 -3.90 1.61
C PRO A 64 -9.35 -4.53 2.72
N PHE A 65 -9.98 -5.11 3.74
CA PHE A 65 -9.28 -5.82 4.80
C PHE A 65 -8.63 -7.10 4.28
N CYS A 66 -9.39 -7.94 3.57
CA CYS A 66 -8.84 -9.13 2.93
C CYS A 66 -7.78 -8.79 1.89
N TYR A 67 -8.00 -7.76 1.07
CA TYR A 67 -7.02 -7.31 0.07
C TYR A 67 -5.71 -6.90 0.75
N ARG A 68 -5.79 -6.09 1.81
CA ARG A 68 -4.61 -5.72 2.60
C ARG A 68 -3.89 -6.95 3.13
N ARG A 69 -4.61 -7.90 3.75
CA ARG A 69 -3.98 -9.10 4.31
C ARG A 69 -3.21 -9.90 3.26
N ILE A 70 -3.78 -10.07 2.05
CA ILE A 70 -3.10 -10.76 0.96
C ILE A 70 -1.90 -9.96 0.46
N ILE A 71 -2.02 -8.64 0.33
CA ILE A 71 -0.90 -7.78 -0.04
C ILE A 71 0.23 -7.85 1.00
N GLU A 72 -0.10 -7.83 2.29
CA GLU A 72 0.86 -7.95 3.39
C GLU A 72 1.56 -9.33 3.37
N THR A 73 0.88 -10.42 3.01
CA THR A 73 1.54 -11.73 2.83
C THR A 73 2.44 -11.77 1.61
N MET A 74 2.14 -11.00 0.55
CA MET A 74 3.07 -10.84 -0.58
C MET A 74 4.34 -10.13 -0.13
N TYR A 75 4.26 -9.10 0.70
CA TYR A 75 5.45 -8.44 1.27
C TYR A 75 6.24 -9.38 2.19
N ALA A 76 5.54 -10.03 3.13
CA ALA A 76 6.16 -10.85 4.16
C ALA A 76 6.78 -12.14 3.61
N GLY A 77 6.09 -12.83 2.70
CA GLY A 77 6.54 -14.08 2.11
C GLY A 77 7.34 -13.94 0.81
N GLY A 78 7.08 -12.87 0.03
CA GLY A 78 7.67 -12.65 -1.29
C GLY A 78 8.82 -11.63 -1.33
N GLY A 79 9.09 -10.92 -0.23
CA GLY A 79 10.15 -9.92 -0.15
C GLY A 79 10.08 -8.88 -1.26
N ILE A 80 11.21 -8.57 -1.91
CA ILE A 80 11.25 -7.62 -3.03
C ILE A 80 10.32 -8.04 -4.16
N GLN A 81 10.28 -9.32 -4.53
CA GLN A 81 9.43 -9.77 -5.64
C GLN A 81 7.95 -9.53 -5.34
N GLY A 82 7.54 -9.77 -4.10
CA GLY A 82 6.20 -9.45 -3.61
C GLY A 82 5.91 -7.96 -3.68
N LEU A 83 6.81 -7.12 -3.15
CA LEU A 83 6.69 -5.66 -3.21
C LEU A 83 6.58 -5.15 -4.65
N MET A 84 7.48 -5.57 -5.54
CA MET A 84 7.51 -5.14 -6.94
C MET A 84 6.26 -5.58 -7.70
N SER A 85 5.71 -6.76 -7.41
CA SER A 85 4.46 -7.23 -8.01
C SER A 85 3.29 -6.31 -7.59
N VAL A 86 3.19 -6.00 -6.30
CA VAL A 86 2.16 -5.10 -5.77
C VAL A 86 2.31 -3.69 -6.34
N CYS A 87 3.53 -3.16 -6.40
CA CYS A 87 3.78 -1.81 -6.89
C CYS A 87 3.61 -1.67 -8.39
N SER A 88 3.95 -2.70 -9.16
CA SER A 88 3.63 -2.76 -10.59
C SER A 88 2.12 -2.71 -10.80
N ALA A 89 1.35 -3.58 -10.12
CA ALA A 89 -0.11 -3.59 -10.18
C ALA A 89 -0.72 -2.24 -9.75
N PHE A 90 -0.20 -1.66 -8.67
CA PHE A 90 -0.68 -0.37 -8.17
C PHE A 90 -0.37 0.76 -9.14
N ASN A 91 0.79 0.79 -9.78
CA ASN A 91 1.09 1.79 -10.81
C ASN A 91 0.15 1.67 -12.02
N LEU A 92 -0.15 0.45 -12.49
CA LEU A 92 -1.16 0.25 -13.54
C LEU A 92 -2.55 0.72 -13.11
N PHE A 93 -2.90 0.54 -11.84
CA PHE A 93 -4.15 1.07 -11.27
C PHE A 93 -4.18 2.60 -11.27
N LYS A 94 -3.07 3.24 -10.87
CA LYS A 94 -2.95 4.71 -10.91
C LYS A 94 -3.04 5.24 -12.34
N ASP A 95 -2.35 4.60 -13.28
CA ASP A 95 -2.37 4.98 -14.69
C ASP A 95 -3.76 4.80 -15.31
N CYS A 96 -4.50 3.77 -14.88
CA CYS A 96 -5.88 3.54 -15.29
C CYS A 96 -6.83 4.66 -14.85
N LEU A 97 -6.65 5.19 -13.63
CA LEU A 97 -7.45 6.30 -13.11
C LEU A 97 -7.01 7.66 -13.64
N GLY A 98 -5.72 7.83 -13.96
CA GLY A 98 -5.15 9.12 -14.33
C GLY A 98 -5.42 10.17 -13.26
N ASP A 99 -5.90 11.35 -13.68
CA ASP A 99 -6.14 12.50 -12.80
C ASP A 99 -7.25 12.25 -11.76
N MET A 100 -8.14 11.28 -11.99
CA MET A 100 -9.24 10.95 -11.08
C MET A 100 -8.77 10.34 -9.76
N ILE A 101 -7.52 9.88 -9.70
CA ILE A 101 -6.95 9.19 -8.54
C ILE A 101 -7.11 9.99 -7.25
N VAL A 102 -6.93 11.32 -7.32
CA VAL A 102 -6.97 12.21 -6.16
C VAL A 102 -8.36 12.21 -5.54
N ASP A 103 -9.41 12.20 -6.34
CA ASP A 103 -10.79 12.21 -5.87
C ASP A 103 -11.25 10.80 -5.46
N CYS A 104 -10.87 9.78 -6.25
CA CYS A 104 -11.32 8.40 -6.06
C CYS A 104 -10.82 7.73 -4.77
N MET A 105 -9.67 8.14 -4.23
CA MET A 105 -9.04 7.49 -3.09
C MET A 105 -9.41 8.09 -1.73
N THR A 106 -10.40 8.99 -1.68
CA THR A 106 -10.73 9.73 -0.46
C THR A 106 -11.91 9.12 0.29
N TYR A 107 -11.85 9.10 1.63
CA TYR A 107 -12.99 8.69 2.46
C TYR A 107 -14.29 9.44 2.12
N PRO A 108 -14.31 10.78 1.94
CA PRO A 108 -15.53 11.51 1.57
C PRO A 108 -16.19 10.99 0.29
N TYR A 109 -15.42 10.58 -0.73
CA TYR A 109 -15.98 10.05 -1.97
C TYR A 109 -16.83 8.79 -1.72
N TYR A 110 -16.30 7.83 -0.96
CA TYR A 110 -17.02 6.59 -0.64
C TYR A 110 -18.27 6.83 0.22
N ILE A 111 -18.22 7.81 1.13
CA ILE A 111 -19.39 8.19 1.94
C ILE A 111 -20.51 8.76 1.07
N VAL A 112 -20.19 9.63 0.09
CA VAL A 112 -21.18 10.20 -0.83
C VAL A 112 -21.83 9.12 -1.69
N LEU A 113 -21.10 8.05 -2.03
CA LEU A 113 -21.65 6.88 -2.73
C LEU A 113 -22.50 5.97 -1.84
N GLY A 114 -22.65 6.26 -0.55
CA GLY A 114 -23.46 5.49 0.39
C GLY A 114 -22.78 4.26 0.99
N TYR A 115 -21.44 4.15 0.86
CA TYR A 115 -20.70 3.06 1.50
C TYR A 115 -20.71 3.21 3.03
N PRO A 116 -20.73 2.10 3.78
CA PRO A 116 -20.54 2.13 5.23
C PRO A 116 -19.23 2.83 5.60
N ARG A 117 -19.26 3.58 6.71
CA ARG A 117 -18.11 4.32 7.23
C ARG A 117 -16.85 3.46 7.35
N ASP A 118 -16.99 2.28 7.96
CA ASP A 118 -15.87 1.35 8.16
C ASP A 118 -15.25 0.90 6.84
N LEU A 119 -16.07 0.61 5.83
CA LEU A 119 -15.61 0.21 4.50
C LEU A 119 -14.88 1.36 3.79
N ALA A 120 -15.44 2.57 3.82
CA ALA A 120 -14.80 3.77 3.28
C ALA A 120 -13.42 4.03 3.92
N PHE A 121 -13.34 3.90 5.25
CA PHE A 121 -12.09 4.05 5.99
C PHE A 121 -11.04 3.02 5.59
N ARG A 122 -11.42 1.73 5.58
CA ARG A 122 -10.48 0.64 5.24
C ARG A 122 -9.97 0.75 3.81
N THR A 123 -10.79 1.22 2.87
CA THR A 123 -10.37 1.48 1.49
C THR A 123 -9.32 2.59 1.42
N GLN A 124 -9.55 3.73 2.09
CA GLN A 124 -8.53 4.80 2.11
C GLN A 124 -7.23 4.33 2.79
N VAL A 125 -7.33 3.54 3.85
CA VAL A 125 -6.17 2.97 4.54
C VAL A 125 -5.33 2.10 3.60
N LEU A 126 -5.96 1.19 2.86
CA LEU A 126 -5.27 0.34 1.90
C LEU A 126 -4.48 1.18 0.88
N TYR A 127 -5.07 2.26 0.37
CA TYR A 127 -4.38 3.12 -0.59
C TYR A 127 -3.24 3.92 0.00
N ALA A 128 -3.42 4.47 1.20
CA ALA A 128 -2.35 5.19 1.87
C ALA A 128 -1.14 4.26 2.13
N GLN A 129 -1.40 3.01 2.49
CA GLN A 129 -0.37 1.98 2.65
C GLN A 129 0.33 1.64 1.33
N LEU A 130 -0.42 1.46 0.24
CA LEU A 130 0.15 1.22 -1.10
C LEU A 130 0.96 2.42 -1.61
N GLN A 131 0.49 3.65 -1.39
CA GLN A 131 1.22 4.87 -1.74
C GLN A 131 2.54 4.98 -0.98
N PHE A 132 2.55 4.61 0.30
CA PHE A 132 3.79 4.57 1.06
C PHE A 132 4.73 3.47 0.57
N SER A 133 4.28 2.21 0.52
CA SER A 133 5.13 1.06 0.18
C SER A 133 5.72 1.16 -1.23
N CYS A 134 4.96 1.70 -2.19
CA CYS A 134 5.37 1.88 -3.58
C CYS A 134 5.94 3.26 -3.89
N GLY A 135 6.08 4.11 -2.88
CA GLY A 135 6.66 5.45 -2.97
C GLY A 135 7.81 5.59 -1.99
N ALA A 136 7.65 6.47 -1.00
CA ALA A 136 8.70 6.81 -0.04
C ALA A 136 9.24 5.61 0.77
N GLY A 137 8.48 4.54 0.93
CA GLY A 137 8.91 3.33 1.63
C GLY A 137 9.67 2.32 0.75
N MET A 138 9.64 2.45 -0.58
CA MET A 138 10.11 1.39 -1.47
C MET A 138 11.60 1.09 -1.29
N ASP A 139 12.45 2.12 -1.33
CA ASP A 139 13.91 1.97 -1.26
C ASP A 139 14.35 1.38 0.08
N SER A 140 13.70 1.80 1.16
CA SER A 140 13.94 1.33 2.53
C SER A 140 13.57 -0.15 2.69
N PHE A 141 12.47 -0.60 2.07
CA PHE A 141 12.13 -2.01 2.03
C PHE A 141 13.16 -2.83 1.27
N ILE A 142 13.56 -2.37 0.08
CA ILE A 142 14.56 -3.03 -0.77
C ILE A 142 15.90 -3.18 -0.03
N TYR A 143 16.34 -2.12 0.66
CA TYR A 143 17.59 -2.15 1.43
C TYR A 143 17.56 -3.15 2.60
N ASN A 144 16.36 -3.45 3.13
CA ASN A 144 16.17 -4.37 4.26
C ASN A 144 15.51 -5.70 3.87
N GLU A 145 15.64 -6.11 2.60
CA GLU A 145 14.91 -7.25 2.00
C GLU A 145 15.02 -8.59 2.74
N ASN A 146 16.11 -8.81 3.47
CA ASN A 146 16.32 -10.07 4.19
C ASN A 146 15.60 -10.09 5.54
N CYS A 147 15.59 -8.94 6.24
CA CYS A 147 15.11 -8.89 7.62
C CYS A 147 13.65 -8.46 7.72
N LEU A 148 13.26 -7.45 6.96
CA LEU A 148 11.93 -6.85 7.09
C LEU A 148 10.82 -7.86 6.69
N PRO A 149 10.87 -8.52 5.52
CA PRO A 149 9.90 -9.55 5.16
C PRO A 149 9.81 -10.70 6.16
N SER A 150 10.96 -11.26 6.58
CA SER A 150 11.00 -12.40 7.49
C SER A 150 10.48 -12.06 8.88
N THR A 151 10.83 -10.88 9.40
CA THR A 151 10.30 -10.37 10.68
C THR A 151 8.81 -10.09 10.59
N TRP A 152 8.34 -9.51 9.47
CA TRP A 152 6.92 -9.31 9.22
C TRP A 152 6.18 -10.65 9.26
N GLN A 153 6.65 -11.63 8.50
CA GLN A 153 6.05 -12.97 8.42
C GLN A 153 5.94 -13.62 9.80
N ALA A 154 7.00 -13.53 10.61
CA ALA A 154 7.02 -14.06 11.98
C ALA A 154 6.11 -13.29 12.95
N SER A 155 5.83 -12.02 12.65
CA SER A 155 5.11 -11.10 13.54
C SER A 155 3.65 -10.89 13.18
N ILE A 156 3.12 -11.54 12.14
CA ILE A 156 1.72 -11.36 11.68
C ILE A 156 0.72 -11.38 12.86
N PRO A 157 0.72 -12.38 13.77
CA PRO A 157 -0.25 -12.39 14.87
C PRO A 157 -0.13 -11.17 15.80
N LYS A 158 1.10 -10.71 16.06
CA LYS A 158 1.35 -9.52 16.88
C LYS A 158 0.86 -8.26 16.17
N LEU A 159 1.15 -8.11 14.88
CA LEU A 159 0.75 -6.96 14.07
C LEU A 159 -0.79 -6.87 13.93
N GLU A 160 -1.45 -8.00 13.73
CA GLU A 160 -2.92 -8.08 13.73
C GLU A 160 -3.48 -7.68 15.10
N SER A 161 -2.92 -8.22 16.20
CA SER A 161 -3.33 -7.83 17.56
C SER A 161 -3.15 -6.34 17.85
N CYS A 162 -2.02 -5.73 17.46
CA CYS A 162 -1.79 -4.29 17.63
C CYS A 162 -2.87 -3.47 16.89
N ARG A 163 -3.24 -3.92 15.69
CA ARG A 163 -4.22 -3.25 14.85
C ARG A 163 -5.64 -3.39 15.40
N ASP A 164 -6.00 -4.58 15.86
CA ASP A 164 -7.32 -4.83 16.43
C ASP A 164 -7.51 -4.03 17.73
N GLU A 165 -6.48 -3.96 18.58
CA GLU A 165 -6.50 -3.12 19.78
C GLU A 165 -6.74 -1.64 19.41
N PHE A 166 -6.05 -1.12 18.39
CA PHE A 166 -6.24 0.25 17.93
C PHE A 166 -7.65 0.49 17.34
N VAL A 167 -8.08 -0.36 16.41
CA VAL A 167 -9.34 -0.19 15.67
C VAL A 167 -10.58 -0.40 16.54
N LEU A 168 -10.52 -1.33 17.50
CA LEU A 168 -11.63 -1.63 18.40
C LEU A 168 -11.65 -0.74 19.64
N SER A 169 -10.60 0.04 19.88
CA SER A 169 -10.57 0.98 21.01
C SER A 169 -11.40 2.23 20.74
N GLU A 170 -12.10 2.71 21.77
CA GLU A 170 -12.65 4.07 21.85
C GLU A 170 -11.87 4.88 22.89
N PRO A 171 -10.62 5.28 22.59
CA PRO A 171 -9.74 5.87 23.59
C PRO A 171 -10.16 7.29 23.94
N ASN A 172 -10.10 7.62 25.22
CA ASN A 172 -10.27 9.01 25.71
C ASN A 172 -9.15 9.93 25.18
N ASP A 173 -7.94 9.38 25.00
CA ASP A 173 -6.79 10.06 24.38
C ASP A 173 -6.40 9.35 23.07
N ARG A 174 -6.89 9.89 21.96
CA ARG A 174 -6.69 9.36 20.61
C ARG A 174 -5.23 9.44 20.16
N CYS A 175 -4.51 10.49 20.55
CA CYS A 175 -3.13 10.67 20.11
C CYS A 175 -2.17 9.78 20.91
N TYR A 176 -2.49 9.52 22.17
CA TYR A 176 -1.81 8.48 22.94
C TYR A 176 -2.09 7.09 22.36
N ALA A 177 -3.33 6.77 22.02
CA ALA A 177 -3.67 5.49 21.39
C ALA A 177 -2.96 5.30 20.03
N MET A 178 -2.88 6.36 19.21
CA MET A 178 -2.07 6.35 17.99
C MET A 178 -0.60 6.03 18.28
N THR A 179 -0.02 6.67 19.30
CA THR A 179 1.39 6.45 19.67
C THR A 179 1.62 5.00 20.10
N ASN A 180 0.77 4.45 20.97
CA ASN A 180 0.86 3.05 21.38
C ASN A 180 0.74 2.09 20.21
N PHE A 181 -0.14 2.38 19.24
CA PHE A 181 -0.28 1.55 18.05
C PHE A 181 1.01 1.54 17.22
N LEU A 182 1.62 2.70 17.01
CA LEU A 182 2.91 2.82 16.31
C LEU A 182 4.02 2.05 17.05
N ASP A 183 4.12 2.22 18.37
CA ASP A 183 5.13 1.51 19.18
C ASP A 183 4.91 -0.01 19.12
N CYS A 184 3.66 -0.46 19.18
CA CYS A 184 3.30 -1.89 19.15
C CYS A 184 3.75 -2.57 17.84
N VAL A 185 3.55 -1.93 16.68
CA VAL A 185 3.96 -2.48 15.38
C VAL A 185 5.46 -2.35 15.12
N GLN A 186 6.12 -1.36 15.71
CA GLN A 186 7.56 -1.15 15.57
C GLN A 186 8.39 -2.19 16.32
N LEU A 187 7.91 -2.61 17.50
CA LEU A 187 8.67 -3.40 18.45
C LEU A 187 9.32 -4.66 17.84
N PRO A 188 8.62 -5.50 17.04
CA PRO A 188 9.24 -6.70 16.48
C PRO A 188 10.44 -6.38 15.55
N PHE A 189 10.35 -5.27 14.82
CA PHE A 189 11.38 -4.82 13.89
C PHE A 189 12.54 -4.13 14.59
N GLN A 190 12.30 -3.45 15.71
CA GLN A 190 13.38 -2.93 16.56
C GLN A 190 14.21 -4.05 17.17
N GLN A 191 13.57 -5.16 17.52
CA GLN A 191 14.23 -6.30 18.18
C GLN A 191 14.97 -7.21 17.19
N SER A 192 14.49 -7.30 15.95
CA SER A 192 14.96 -8.30 14.99
C SER A 192 15.74 -7.70 13.81
N CYS A 193 15.57 -6.40 13.52
CA CYS A 193 16.09 -5.73 12.34
C CYS A 193 16.84 -4.43 12.65
N THR A 194 17.10 -3.65 11.58
CA THR A 194 17.68 -2.31 11.66
C THR A 194 16.62 -1.30 12.13
N LEU A 195 17.08 -0.14 12.59
CA LEU A 195 16.20 0.99 12.90
C LEU A 195 15.41 1.45 11.66
N GLU A 196 15.98 1.28 10.47
CA GLU A 196 15.33 1.58 9.20
C GLU A 196 14.12 0.67 8.96
N SER A 197 14.23 -0.64 9.23
CA SER A 197 13.08 -1.55 9.15
C SER A 197 11.98 -1.20 10.16
N SER A 198 12.36 -0.77 11.37
CA SER A 198 11.40 -0.28 12.37
C SER A 198 10.71 1.01 11.92
N TRP A 199 11.47 1.95 11.35
CA TRP A 199 10.92 3.17 10.78
C TRP A 199 9.94 2.86 9.65
N TRP A 200 10.29 1.93 8.75
CA TRP A 200 9.42 1.53 7.66
C TRP A 200 8.07 1.02 8.16
N MET A 201 8.06 0.10 9.12
CA MET A 201 6.82 -0.46 9.67
C MET A 201 5.98 0.60 10.40
N CYS A 202 6.66 1.53 11.07
CA CYS A 202 5.98 2.66 11.68
C CYS A 202 5.32 3.54 10.65
N GLU A 203 6.01 3.97 9.60
CA GLU A 203 5.46 4.87 8.60
C GLU A 203 4.31 4.21 7.84
N TYR A 204 4.46 2.93 7.48
CA TYR A 204 3.39 2.10 6.92
C TYR A 204 2.14 2.07 7.82
N THR A 205 2.32 2.13 9.13
CA THR A 205 1.23 2.15 10.11
C THR A 205 0.75 3.56 10.42
N ARG A 206 1.62 4.57 10.37
CA ARG A 206 1.32 5.98 10.63
C ARG A 206 0.37 6.53 9.59
N VAL A 207 0.58 6.19 8.31
CA VAL A 207 -0.37 6.57 7.24
C VAL A 207 -1.77 5.98 7.47
N THR A 208 -1.86 4.80 8.09
CA THR A 208 -3.14 4.21 8.54
C THR A 208 -3.73 4.99 9.71
N ALA A 209 -2.97 5.15 10.79
CA ALA A 209 -3.48 5.73 12.04
C ALA A 209 -3.86 7.21 11.88
N GLN A 210 -3.18 7.95 11.01
CA GLN A 210 -3.50 9.34 10.71
C GLN A 210 -4.83 9.50 9.94
N ILE A 211 -5.31 8.46 9.26
CA ILE A 211 -6.65 8.48 8.68
C ILE A 211 -7.72 8.39 9.78
N PHE A 212 -7.49 7.57 10.82
CA PHE A 212 -8.40 7.46 11.96
C PHE A 212 -8.41 8.72 12.81
N TYR A 213 -7.24 9.27 13.11
CA TYR A 213 -7.05 10.44 13.98
C TYR A 213 -6.21 11.53 13.27
N PRO A 214 -6.79 12.25 12.28
CA PRO A 214 -6.07 13.26 11.49
C PRO A 214 -5.55 14.45 12.30
N GLU A 215 -6.13 14.70 13.47
CA GLU A 215 -5.68 15.69 14.44
C GLU A 215 -4.34 15.34 15.09
N CYS A 216 -3.98 14.06 15.11
CA CYS A 216 -2.78 13.58 15.77
C CYS A 216 -1.55 13.68 14.86
N ARG A 217 -0.39 13.90 15.50
CA ARG A 217 0.92 13.95 14.84
C ARG A 217 1.80 12.82 15.35
N GLY A 218 1.47 11.58 14.95
CA GLY A 218 2.34 10.43 15.20
C GLY A 218 3.72 10.66 14.57
N LYS A 219 4.77 10.22 15.25
CA LYS A 219 6.15 10.37 14.77
C LYS A 219 6.82 9.00 14.74
N CYS A 220 7.35 8.63 13.60
CA CYS A 220 8.20 7.47 13.45
C CYS A 220 9.65 7.92 13.62
N LEU A 221 10.08 8.01 14.87
CA LEU A 221 11.45 8.42 15.16
C LEU A 221 12.37 7.21 15.04
N ILE A 222 13.49 7.39 14.32
CA ILE A 222 14.65 6.50 14.36
C ILE A 222 15.38 6.80 15.68
N ASN A 223 14.82 6.36 16.80
CA ASN A 223 15.47 6.53 18.09
C ASN A 223 16.32 5.30 18.40
N ASN A 224 17.60 5.51 18.71
CA ASN A 224 18.46 4.53 19.39
C ASN A 224 17.98 4.35 20.84
N VAL A 225 16.77 3.83 21.05
CA VAL A 225 16.34 3.48 22.40
C VAL A 225 16.88 2.08 22.69
N ASN A 226 18.14 2.05 23.14
CA ASN A 226 18.57 1.00 24.04
C ASN A 226 17.53 0.96 25.16
N PHE A 227 16.80 -0.14 25.27
CA PHE A 227 16.02 -0.47 26.47
C PHE A 227 17.00 -0.71 27.63
N GLN A 228 17.59 0.36 28.15
CA GLN A 228 18.04 0.43 29.53
C GLN A 228 17.04 1.30 30.28
N GLN A 229 16.00 0.66 30.80
CA GLN A 229 15.68 0.61 32.23
C GLN A 229 14.25 0.10 32.42
N GLY A 230 14.14 -0.87 33.32
CA GLY A 230 12.95 -1.68 33.57
C GLY A 230 13.25 -2.99 34.28
N ALA A 231 14.51 -3.22 34.69
CA ALA A 231 14.76 -3.84 35.98
C ALA A 231 14.25 -2.88 37.08
N LEU A 232 13.08 -3.17 37.62
CA LEU A 232 12.68 -2.74 38.95
C LEU A 232 12.05 -3.94 39.64
N ASN A 233 12.78 -4.42 40.65
CA ASN A 233 12.41 -5.21 41.83
C ASN A 233 11.03 -5.88 41.86
#